data_AF-A0A920EB52-F1
#
_entry.id   AF-A0A920EB52-F1
#
_cell.length_a   1.000
_cell.length_b   1.000
_cell.length_c   1.000
_cell.angle_alpha   90.00
_cell.angle_beta   90.00
_cell.angle_gamma   90.00
#
_symmetry.space_group_name_H-M   'P 1'
#
loop_
_entity.id
_entity.type
_entity.pdbx_description
1 polymer ?
#
loop_
_entity_poly.entity_id
_entity_poly.type
_entity_poly.pdbx_seq_one_letter_code
_entity_poly.pdbx_strand_id
1 'polypeptide(L)'
;MLLLVDPKDRRYLLTLESNAEFHSHSGYISHEDLIGKEDGVRVKSSGGLEYLALRPTMSDVILKMPRSAQIIYPKDIGPILIAADIAEGDKVLESGVGSGALSIALLRAEQT
;
A
#
# COMPACT_ATOMS: atom_id res chain seq x y z
N MET A 1 6.95 -3.61 -2.40
CA MET A 1 5.96 -2.59 -2.82
C MET A 1 6.48 -1.22 -2.42
N LEU A 2 6.16 -0.19 -3.19
CA LEU A 2 6.57 1.19 -2.97
C LEU A 2 5.38 2.12 -3.26
N LEU A 3 5.28 3.24 -2.55
CA LEU A 3 4.28 4.28 -2.77
C LEU A 3 4.95 5.52 -3.34
N LEU A 4 4.57 5.95 -4.53
CA LEU A 4 4.92 7.27 -5.04
C LEU A 4 3.83 8.26 -4.68
N VAL A 5 4.22 9.41 -4.13
CA VAL A 5 3.33 10.54 -3.82
C VAL A 5 3.79 11.74 -4.61
N ASP A 6 2.90 12.31 -5.42
CA ASP A 6 3.18 13.52 -6.19
C ASP A 6 2.89 14.80 -5.38
N PRO A 7 3.22 16.00 -5.88
CA PRO A 7 2.97 17.25 -5.17
C PRO A 7 1.48 17.60 -4.97
N LYS A 8 0.57 16.88 -5.65
CA LYS A 8 -0.88 16.99 -5.49
C LYS A 8 -1.43 15.92 -4.52
N ASP A 9 -0.56 15.25 -3.78
CA ASP A 9 -0.87 14.13 -2.88
C ASP A 9 -1.56 12.94 -3.58
N ARG A 10 -1.36 12.80 -4.90
CA ARG A 10 -1.81 11.62 -5.62
C ARG A 10 -0.84 10.48 -5.33
N ARG A 11 -1.41 9.36 -4.89
CA ARG A 11 -0.69 8.18 -4.42
C ARG A 11 -0.75 7.04 -5.45
N TYR A 12 0.41 6.47 -5.77
CA TYR A 12 0.56 5.39 -6.72
C TYR A 12 1.27 4.23 -6.02
N LEU A 13 0.56 3.11 -5.85
CA LEU A 13 1.12 1.91 -5.25
C LEU A 13 1.73 1.05 -6.36
N LEU A 14 3.01 0.73 -6.21
CA LEU A 14 3.80 0.01 -7.20
C LEU A 14 4.36 -1.27 -6.61
N THR A 15 4.40 -2.31 -7.45
CA THR A 15 5.32 -3.43 -7.27
C THR A 15 6.56 -3.11 -8.08
N LEU A 16 7.71 -2.99 -7.42
CA LEU A 16 8.98 -2.75 -8.10
C LEU A 16 9.46 -4.05 -8.75
N GLU A 17 9.90 -3.91 -9.99
CA GLU A 17 10.37 -4.97 -10.86
C GLU A 17 11.56 -4.42 -11.66
N SER A 18 12.61 -5.22 -11.83
CA SER A 18 13.80 -4.81 -12.57
C SER A 18 13.47 -4.48 -14.03
N ASN A 19 14.11 -3.44 -14.55
CA ASN A 19 13.90 -2.90 -15.90
C ASN A 19 12.44 -2.47 -16.22
N ALA A 20 11.57 -2.34 -15.22
CA ALA A 20 10.23 -1.81 -15.41
C ALA A 20 10.17 -0.30 -15.16
N GLU A 21 9.10 0.33 -15.65
CA GLU A 21 8.89 1.76 -15.57
C GLU A 21 7.50 2.06 -15.01
N PHE A 22 7.43 3.08 -14.15
CA PHE A 22 6.17 3.71 -13.78
C PHE A 22 5.84 4.84 -14.74
N HIS A 23 4.64 4.83 -15.32
CA HIS A 23 4.18 5.85 -16.26
C HIS A 23 3.09 6.74 -15.66
N SER A 24 3.20 8.05 -15.91
CA SER A 24 2.23 9.05 -15.49
C SER A 24 2.04 10.12 -16.59
N HIS A 25 1.14 11.08 -16.35
CA HIS A 25 1.00 12.23 -17.24
C HIS A 25 2.25 13.13 -17.31
N SER A 26 3.20 12.97 -16.38
CA SER A 26 4.46 13.73 -16.34
C SER A 26 5.64 12.96 -16.92
N GLY A 27 5.40 11.92 -17.72
CA GLY A 27 6.43 11.01 -18.20
C GLY A 27 6.60 9.80 -17.27
N TYR A 28 7.80 9.21 -17.28
CA TYR A 28 8.09 7.93 -16.64
C TYR A 28 9.17 8.05 -15.55
N ILE A 29 9.21 7.06 -14.65
CA ILE A 29 10.27 6.83 -13.66
C ILE A 29 10.74 5.38 -13.82
N SER A 30 12.06 5.17 -13.99
CA SER A 30 12.62 3.82 -13.99
C SER A 30 12.57 3.21 -12.59
N HIS A 31 12.18 1.94 -12.48
CA HIS A 31 12.23 1.24 -11.19
C HIS A 31 13.66 1.09 -10.68
N GLU A 32 14.67 1.09 -11.54
CA GLU A 32 16.08 1.07 -11.13
C GLU A 32 16.49 2.31 -10.34
N ASP A 33 15.80 3.45 -10.55
CA ASP A 33 16.03 4.67 -9.77
C ASP A 33 15.45 4.57 -8.34
N LEU A 34 14.63 3.55 -8.08
CA LEU A 34 13.92 3.32 -6.81
C LEU A 34 14.46 2.12 -6.04
N ILE A 35 14.85 1.05 -6.74
CA ILE A 35 15.35 -0.17 -6.12
C ILE A 35 16.63 0.13 -5.35
N GLY A 36 16.68 -0.32 -4.08
CA GLY A 36 17.85 -0.15 -3.21
C GLY A 36 18.03 1.27 -2.65
N LYS A 37 17.13 2.21 -2.94
CA LYS A 37 17.14 3.54 -2.30
C LYS A 37 16.51 3.49 -0.91
N GLU A 38 16.89 4.46 -0.08
CA GLU A 38 16.27 4.66 1.22
C GLU A 38 14.82 5.16 1.08
N ASP A 39 14.00 4.78 2.07
CA ASP A 39 12.61 5.26 2.16
C ASP A 39 12.61 6.79 2.36
N GLY A 40 11.71 7.49 1.66
CA GLY A 40 11.60 8.96 1.72
C GLY A 40 12.43 9.71 0.68
N VAL A 41 13.12 9.00 -0.23
CA VAL A 41 13.84 9.64 -1.34
C VAL A 41 12.88 10.36 -2.28
N ARG A 42 13.36 11.45 -2.88
CA ARG A 42 12.65 12.14 -3.96
C ARG A 42 13.23 11.75 -5.31
N VAL A 43 12.36 11.42 -6.26
CA VAL A 43 12.73 11.02 -7.62
C VAL A 43 12.03 11.94 -8.62
N LYS A 44 12.69 12.27 -9.73
CA LYS A 44 12.09 13.07 -10.80
C LYS A 44 11.67 12.16 -11.95
N SER A 45 10.47 12.38 -12.49
CA SER A 45 10.08 11.77 -13.75
C SER A 45 10.81 12.40 -14.93
N SER A 46 10.78 11.73 -16.09
CA SER A 46 11.36 12.25 -17.33
C SER A 46 10.77 13.59 -17.79
N GLY A 47 9.53 13.93 -17.38
CA GLY A 47 8.93 15.25 -17.59
C GLY A 47 9.21 16.26 -16.47
N GLY A 48 10.09 15.94 -15.52
CA GLY A 48 10.61 16.86 -14.49
C GLY A 48 9.75 17.01 -13.22
N LEU A 49 8.65 16.27 -13.08
CA LEU A 49 7.84 16.28 -11.87
C LEU A 49 8.51 15.45 -10.77
N GLU A 50 8.60 16.00 -9.57
CA GLU A 50 9.21 15.33 -8.41
C GLU A 50 8.16 14.51 -7.64
N TYR A 51 8.52 13.28 -7.28
CA TYR A 51 7.72 12.35 -6.49
C TYR A 51 8.47 11.98 -5.21
N LEU A 52 7.73 11.83 -4.12
CA LEU A 52 8.24 11.25 -2.88
C LEU A 52 8.00 9.73 -2.90
N ALA A 53 9.05 8.96 -2.74
CA ALA A 53 9.01 7.50 -2.69
C ALA A 53 9.00 7.02 -1.24
N LEU A 54 7.94 6.30 -0.86
CA LEU A 54 7.72 5.85 0.51
C LEU A 54 7.44 4.36 0.58
N ARG A 55 7.74 3.75 1.72
CA ARG A 55 7.15 2.47 2.08
C ARG A 55 5.64 2.64 2.31
N PRO A 56 4.78 1.87 1.64
CA PRO A 56 3.34 1.99 1.83
C PRO A 56 2.94 1.54 3.24
N THR A 57 2.01 2.27 3.85
CA THR A 57 1.34 1.81 5.07
C THR A 57 0.35 0.69 4.74
N MET A 58 -0.14 -0.01 5.77
CA MET A 58 -1.27 -0.94 5.61
C MET A 58 -2.47 -0.25 4.94
N SER A 59 -2.77 0.98 5.36
CA SER A 59 -3.88 1.76 4.81
C SER A 59 -3.69 2.06 3.32
N ASP A 60 -2.46 2.39 2.89
CA ASP A 60 -2.18 2.62 1.47
C ASP A 60 -2.42 1.35 0.64
N VAL A 61 -1.98 0.18 1.15
CA VAL A 61 -2.21 -1.11 0.49
C VAL A 61 -3.71 -1.40 0.37
N ILE A 62 -4.46 -1.31 1.47
CA ILE A 62 -5.90 -1.58 1.50
C ILE A 62 -6.66 -0.66 0.54
N LEU A 63 -6.28 0.63 0.46
CA LEU A 63 -6.96 1.59 -0.39
C LEU A 63 -6.60 1.43 -1.88
N LYS A 64 -5.44 0.85 -2.21
CA LYS A 64 -4.96 0.77 -3.61
C LYS A 64 -4.93 -0.64 -4.19
N MET A 65 -5.18 -1.67 -3.39
CA MET A 65 -5.24 -3.04 -3.89
C MET A 65 -6.39 -3.23 -4.90
N PRO A 66 -6.25 -4.17 -5.85
CA PRO A 66 -7.33 -4.55 -6.75
C PRO A 66 -8.58 -4.98 -5.98
N ARG A 67 -9.77 -4.53 -6.42
CA ARG A 67 -11.03 -4.81 -5.74
C ARG A 67 -11.97 -5.57 -6.65
N SER A 68 -12.32 -6.79 -6.24
CA SER A 68 -13.40 -7.60 -6.80
C SER A 68 -14.71 -7.43 -6.05
N ALA A 69 -14.64 -6.92 -4.82
CA ALA A 69 -15.77 -6.69 -3.92
C ALA A 69 -15.57 -5.39 -3.13
N GLN A 70 -16.65 -4.92 -2.49
CA GLN A 70 -16.54 -3.79 -1.57
C GLN A 70 -15.67 -4.16 -0.37
N ILE A 71 -14.77 -3.26 0.01
CA ILE A 71 -13.83 -3.47 1.11
C ILE A 71 -14.34 -2.82 2.40
N ILE A 72 -13.90 -3.35 3.54
CA ILE A 72 -13.95 -2.65 4.83
C ILE A 72 -12.82 -1.61 4.82
N TYR A 73 -13.15 -0.36 5.12
CA TYR A 73 -12.17 0.73 5.08
C TYR A 73 -11.30 0.74 6.35
N PRO A 74 -10.07 1.28 6.28
CA PRO A 74 -9.17 1.35 7.44
C PRO A 74 -9.80 1.97 8.70
N LYS A 75 -10.68 2.97 8.53
CA LYS A 75 -11.41 3.61 9.63
C LYS A 75 -12.33 2.66 10.41
N ASP A 76 -12.81 1.59 9.76
CA ASP A 76 -13.73 0.61 10.35
C ASP A 76 -12.98 -0.65 10.81
N ILE A 77 -11.87 -0.99 10.14
CA ILE A 77 -11.00 -2.12 10.52
C ILE A 77 -10.48 -1.97 11.95
N GLY A 78 -9.93 -0.80 12.30
CA GLY A 78 -9.39 -0.57 13.66
C GLY A 78 -10.42 -0.86 14.76
N PRO A 79 -11.62 -0.23 14.72
CA PRO A 79 -12.70 -0.55 15.63
C PRO A 79 -13.13 -2.02 15.65
N ILE A 80 -13.13 -2.71 14.51
CA ILE A 80 -13.47 -4.16 14.45
C ILE A 80 -12.45 -4.97 15.26
N LEU A 81 -11.15 -4.73 15.06
CA LEU A 81 -10.10 -5.44 15.80
C LEU A 81 -10.21 -5.21 17.31
N ILE A 82 -10.47 -3.97 17.72
CA ILE A 82 -10.65 -3.60 19.13
C ILE A 82 -11.91 -4.26 19.71
N ALA A 83 -13.04 -4.21 18.99
CA ALA A 83 -14.30 -4.75 19.48
C ALA A 83 -14.31 -6.28 19.57
N ALA A 84 -13.55 -6.95 18.71
CA ALA A 84 -13.36 -8.39 18.73
C ALA A 84 -12.24 -8.86 19.67
N ASP A 85 -11.54 -7.93 20.34
CA ASP A 85 -10.43 -8.19 21.27
C ASP A 85 -9.33 -9.07 20.65
N ILE A 86 -8.99 -8.81 19.38
CA ILE A 86 -8.00 -9.62 18.65
C ILE A 86 -6.60 -9.43 19.23
N ALA A 87 -5.96 -10.53 19.59
CA ALA A 87 -4.60 -10.59 20.13
C ALA A 87 -3.76 -11.72 19.50
N GLU A 88 -2.45 -11.65 19.69
CA GLU A 88 -1.51 -12.66 19.17
C GLU A 88 -1.85 -14.07 19.67
N GLY A 89 -1.98 -15.01 18.74
CA GLY A 89 -2.28 -16.41 19.00
C GLY A 89 -3.77 -16.75 18.93
N ASP A 90 -4.63 -15.77 18.68
CA ASP A 90 -6.05 -16.00 18.50
C ASP A 90 -6.34 -16.78 17.22
N LYS A 91 -7.39 -17.60 17.29
CA LYS A 91 -7.92 -18.30 16.11
C LYS A 91 -9.14 -17.56 15.61
N VAL A 92 -8.93 -16.70 14.63
CA VAL A 92 -9.99 -15.86 14.05
C VAL A 92 -10.65 -16.54 12.87
N LEU A 93 -11.98 -16.61 12.89
CA LEU A 93 -12.79 -16.99 11.74
C LEU A 93 -13.23 -15.73 10.98
N GLU A 94 -12.82 -15.61 9.72
CA GLU A 94 -13.34 -14.63 8.77
C GLU A 94 -14.19 -15.35 7.71
N SER A 95 -15.38 -14.85 7.44
CA SER A 95 -16.23 -15.34 6.35
C SER A 95 -16.62 -14.17 5.45
N GLY A 96 -16.47 -14.36 4.14
CA GLY A 96 -16.54 -13.28 3.17
C GLY A 96 -15.22 -12.50 3.07
N VAL A 97 -14.16 -13.17 2.62
CA VAL A 97 -12.81 -12.59 2.46
C VAL A 97 -12.82 -11.37 1.51
N GLY A 98 -13.69 -11.38 0.49
CA GLY A 98 -13.81 -10.30 -0.46
C GLY A 98 -12.47 -10.02 -1.16
N SER A 99 -12.00 -8.78 -1.10
CA SER A 99 -10.68 -8.39 -1.61
C SER A 99 -9.55 -8.43 -0.56
N GLY A 100 -9.81 -8.99 0.63
CA GLY A 100 -8.80 -9.29 1.66
C GLY A 100 -8.41 -8.11 2.56
N ALA A 101 -9.21 -7.03 2.61
CA ALA A 101 -8.87 -5.84 3.39
C ALA A 101 -8.75 -6.12 4.90
N LEU A 102 -9.74 -6.83 5.46
CA LEU A 102 -9.74 -7.23 6.86
C LEU A 102 -8.72 -8.33 7.12
N SER A 103 -8.59 -9.31 6.21
CA SER A 103 -7.57 -10.36 6.27
C SER A 103 -6.15 -9.80 6.41
N ILE A 104 -5.79 -8.73 5.68
CA ILE A 104 -4.48 -8.06 5.81
C ILE A 104 -4.26 -7.55 7.24
N ALA A 105 -5.31 -7.01 7.88
CA ALA A 105 -5.21 -6.46 9.22
C ALA A 105 -5.15 -7.56 10.29
N LEU A 106 -5.97 -8.62 10.14
CA LEU A 106 -5.93 -9.80 11.01
C LEU A 106 -4.55 -10.46 10.98
N LEU A 107 -3.98 -10.72 9.80
CA LEU A 107 -2.65 -11.32 9.69
C LEU A 107 -1.54 -10.47 10.31
N ARG A 108 -1.70 -9.14 10.36
CA ARG A 108 -0.75 -8.26 11.03
C ARG A 108 -0.89 -8.26 12.55
N ALA A 109 -2.10 -8.45 13.08
CA ALA A 109 -2.32 -8.56 14.51
C ALA A 109 -1.68 -9.83 15.10
N GLU A 110 -1.51 -10.87 14.29
CA GLU A 110 -0.91 -12.17 14.67
C GLU A 110 0.62 -12.25 14.52
N GLN A 111 1.29 -11.18 14.06
CA GLN A 111 2.74 -11.19 13.78
C GLN A 111 3.45 -10.14 14.65
N THR A 112 4.07 -10.57 15.75
CA THR A 112 5.06 -9.79 16.50
C THR A 112 6.43 -10.46 16.46
#